data_AF-A0A6M0G4I5-F1
#
_entry.id   AF-A0A6M0G4I5-F1
#
_cell.length_a   1.000
_cell.length_b   1.000
_cell.length_c   1.000
_cell.angle_alpha   90.00
_cell.angle_beta   90.00
_cell.angle_gamma   90.00
#
_symmetry.space_group_name_H-M   'P 1'
#
loop_
_entity.id
_entity.type
_entity.pdbx_description
1 polymer ?
#
loop_
_entity_poly.entity_id
_entity_poly.type
_entity_poly.pdbx_seq_one_letter_code
_entity_poly.pdbx_strand_id
1 'polypeptide(L)'
;MVYPLQDKYINLLTDFGFKRVFGTEPNKQLLMDFLNTLLPEHHQIQDVTYRSKEHLGNTPVEPEAVVDIYCQGQTGERFIVEIQKAKQNFFPDRSVYYAAFPIQEEEWDDQLTAVYTIGILDFIFDAHQQDQNFLHTVQFQDQNGRLFYDNLKFIYIELPKFTKGLSQLQSHLDKWLFLLKHLSELSNCPEPLQEEIFNQLFETAEIAKLSLMEQDSYHNSLKYYRDFNSVNIMSG
;
A
#
# COMPACT_ATOMS: atom_id res chain seq x y z
N MET A 1 -11.40 16.40 -21.90
CA MET A 1 -10.39 17.42 -22.28
C MET A 1 -9.06 16.69 -22.25
N VAL A 2 -8.20 16.78 -23.27
CA VAL A 2 -6.87 16.14 -23.19
C VAL A 2 -5.97 17.05 -22.37
N TYR A 3 -5.78 16.72 -21.10
CA TYR A 3 -4.81 17.42 -20.25
C TYR A 3 -3.42 16.89 -20.63
N PRO A 4 -2.47 17.73 -21.06
CA PRO A 4 -1.10 17.26 -21.25
C PRO A 4 -0.52 16.94 -19.87
N LEU A 5 -0.55 15.66 -19.50
CA LEU A 5 0.21 15.16 -18.37
C LEU A 5 1.68 15.22 -18.79
N GLN A 6 2.48 16.00 -18.06
CA GLN A 6 3.91 16.17 -18.32
C GLN A 6 4.70 14.90 -17.97
N ASP A 7 4.18 14.12 -17.02
CA ASP A 7 4.76 12.87 -16.55
C ASP A 7 4.43 11.72 -17.51
N LYS A 8 5.37 10.78 -17.64
CA LYS A 8 5.18 9.58 -18.48
C LYS A 8 4.45 8.46 -17.74
N TYR A 9 4.69 8.36 -16.43
CA TYR A 9 4.15 7.31 -15.57
C TYR A 9 3.22 7.88 -14.49
N ILE A 10 2.24 7.10 -14.07
CA ILE A 10 1.32 7.47 -13.00
C ILE A 10 2.03 7.55 -11.65
N ASN A 11 1.59 8.46 -10.79
CA ASN A 11 2.01 8.54 -9.40
C ASN A 11 1.28 7.46 -8.56
N LEU A 12 2.05 6.53 -7.98
CA LEU A 12 1.52 5.41 -7.18
C LEU A 12 0.95 5.83 -5.83
N LEU A 13 1.26 7.03 -5.34
CA LEU A 13 0.67 7.60 -4.12
C LEU A 13 -0.74 8.15 -4.35
N THR A 14 -1.24 8.13 -5.59
CA THR A 14 -2.64 8.47 -5.90
C THR A 14 -3.55 7.25 -5.75
N ASP A 15 -4.83 7.48 -5.42
CA ASP A 15 -5.82 6.41 -5.27
C ASP A 15 -5.97 5.61 -6.58
N PHE A 16 -6.01 6.33 -7.70
CA PHE A 16 -6.03 5.73 -9.03
C PHE A 16 -4.75 4.93 -9.29
N GLY A 17 -3.58 5.52 -9.05
CA GLY A 17 -2.29 4.90 -9.36
C GLY A 17 -2.09 3.61 -8.57
N PHE A 18 -2.36 3.64 -7.28
CA PHE A 18 -2.27 2.49 -6.40
C PHE A 18 -3.21 1.36 -6.85
N LYS A 19 -4.49 1.65 -7.07
CA LYS A 19 -5.48 0.64 -7.51
C LYS A 19 -5.23 0.11 -8.91
N ARG A 20 -4.73 0.95 -9.83
CA ARG A 20 -4.39 0.53 -11.21
C ARG A 20 -3.27 -0.51 -11.21
N VAL A 21 -2.27 -0.32 -10.37
CA VAL A 21 -1.09 -1.20 -10.28
C VAL A 21 -1.38 -2.43 -9.42
N PHE A 22 -1.97 -2.25 -8.25
CA PHE A 22 -2.06 -3.31 -7.24
C PHE A 22 -3.45 -3.90 -7.05
N GLY A 23 -4.49 -3.29 -7.64
CA GLY A 23 -5.90 -3.64 -7.37
C GLY A 23 -6.63 -4.34 -8.51
N THR A 24 -5.90 -4.89 -9.49
CA THR A 24 -6.52 -5.55 -10.66
C THR A 24 -5.96 -6.95 -10.88
N GLU A 25 -6.82 -7.87 -11.35
CA GLU A 25 -6.45 -9.27 -11.65
C GLU A 25 -5.26 -9.40 -12.60
N PRO A 26 -5.18 -8.65 -13.74
CA PRO A 26 -4.04 -8.74 -14.65
C PRO A 26 -2.70 -8.36 -14.01
N ASN A 27 -2.73 -7.59 -12.92
CA ASN A 27 -1.56 -7.04 -12.25
C ASN A 27 -1.31 -7.65 -10.87
N LYS A 28 -2.03 -8.70 -10.47
CA LYS A 28 -1.91 -9.28 -9.13
C LYS A 28 -0.47 -9.67 -8.77
N GLN A 29 0.34 -10.05 -9.75
CA GLN A 29 1.77 -10.34 -9.55
C GLN A 29 2.54 -9.17 -8.94
N LEU A 30 2.21 -7.92 -9.30
CA LEU A 30 2.83 -6.71 -8.73
C LEU A 30 2.51 -6.59 -7.23
N LEU A 31 1.25 -6.86 -6.84
CA LEU A 31 0.84 -6.86 -5.44
C LEU A 31 1.55 -7.97 -4.66
N MET A 32 1.54 -9.20 -5.18
CA MET A 32 2.16 -10.34 -4.51
C MET A 32 3.65 -10.12 -4.33
N ASP A 33 4.35 -9.67 -5.36
CA ASP A 33 5.78 -9.40 -5.31
C ASP A 33 6.13 -8.31 -4.29
N PHE A 34 5.34 -7.23 -4.22
CA PHE A 34 5.49 -6.22 -3.18
C PHE A 34 5.24 -6.78 -1.77
N LEU A 35 4.11 -7.46 -1.56
CA LEU A 35 3.73 -8.02 -0.26
C LEU A 35 4.77 -9.03 0.25
N ASN A 36 5.32 -9.85 -0.63
CA ASN A 36 6.36 -10.82 -0.32
C ASN A 36 7.66 -10.19 0.18
N THR A 37 7.89 -8.90 -0.07
CA THR A 37 9.02 -8.17 0.55
C THR A 37 8.81 -7.87 2.04
N LEU A 38 7.57 -7.94 2.53
CA LEU A 38 7.17 -7.62 3.89
C LEU A 38 6.85 -8.88 4.72
N LEU A 39 6.44 -9.95 4.06
CA LEU A 39 5.93 -11.16 4.70
C LEU A 39 7.05 -12.12 5.09
N PRO A 40 6.90 -12.87 6.20
CA PRO A 40 7.84 -13.91 6.57
C PRO A 40 7.81 -15.08 5.56
N GLU A 41 8.88 -15.88 5.53
CA GLU A 41 9.03 -16.99 4.56
C GLU A 41 7.84 -17.97 4.53
N HIS A 42 7.22 -18.24 5.68
CA HIS A 42 6.11 -19.18 5.79
C HIS A 42 4.75 -18.63 5.31
N HIS A 43 4.65 -17.32 5.04
CA HIS A 43 3.43 -16.68 4.52
C HIS A 43 3.67 -16.03 3.14
N GLN A 44 4.70 -16.48 2.42
CA GLN A 44 4.97 -16.02 1.07
C GLN A 44 3.82 -16.39 0.14
N ILE A 45 3.31 -15.38 -0.57
CA ILE A 45 2.13 -15.45 -1.41
C ILE A 45 2.50 -16.05 -2.77
N GLN A 46 1.79 -17.11 -3.14
CA GLN A 46 1.86 -17.71 -4.49
C GLN A 46 0.70 -17.28 -5.39
N ASP A 47 -0.45 -16.98 -4.79
CA ASP A 47 -1.60 -16.39 -5.47
C ASP A 47 -2.48 -15.62 -4.49
N VAL A 48 -3.24 -14.65 -5.00
CA VAL A 48 -4.26 -13.92 -4.26
C VAL A 48 -5.58 -13.89 -5.00
N THR A 49 -6.67 -13.87 -4.24
CA THR A 49 -8.02 -13.54 -4.74
C THR A 49 -8.48 -12.24 -4.10
N TYR A 50 -8.85 -11.23 -4.90
CA TYR A 50 -9.43 -10.00 -4.36
C TYR A 50 -10.81 -10.28 -3.77
N ARG A 51 -11.10 -9.65 -2.63
CA ARG A 51 -12.34 -9.82 -1.86
C ARG A 51 -13.15 -8.53 -1.89
N SER A 52 -14.46 -8.64 -1.70
CA SER A 52 -15.36 -7.46 -1.62
C SER A 52 -15.05 -6.64 -0.37
N LYS A 53 -15.07 -5.31 -0.53
CA LYS A 53 -14.81 -4.33 0.54
C LYS A 53 -16.08 -3.74 1.14
N GLU A 54 -17.24 -4.17 0.67
CA GLU A 54 -18.55 -3.59 1.02
C GLU A 54 -18.78 -3.58 2.54
N HIS A 55 -18.34 -4.63 3.24
CA HIS A 55 -18.48 -4.72 4.70
C HIS A 55 -17.47 -3.86 5.48
N LEU A 56 -16.31 -3.55 4.89
CA LEU A 56 -15.33 -2.63 5.46
C LEU A 56 -15.82 -1.17 5.37
N GLY A 57 -16.66 -0.85 4.38
CA GLY A 57 -17.26 0.48 4.16
C GLY A 57 -18.63 0.73 4.79
N ASN A 58 -19.21 -0.23 5.52
CA ASN A 58 -20.59 -0.15 6.03
C ASN A 58 -20.74 0.57 7.38
N THR A 59 -19.77 1.38 7.82
CA THR A 59 -19.96 2.22 9.00
C THR A 59 -20.65 3.53 8.64
N PRO A 60 -21.77 3.89 9.31
CA PRO A 60 -22.49 5.14 9.05
C PRO A 60 -21.72 6.42 9.42
N VAL A 61 -20.46 6.31 9.84
CA VAL A 61 -19.63 7.42 10.33
C VAL A 61 -18.63 7.91 9.28
N GLU A 62 -18.11 7.03 8.40
CA GLU A 62 -17.11 7.42 7.37
C GLU A 62 -17.26 6.59 6.07
N PRO A 63 -18.16 6.97 5.15
CA PRO A 63 -18.31 6.29 3.85
C PRO A 63 -17.10 6.40 2.92
N GLU A 64 -16.11 7.25 3.25
CA GLU A 64 -14.92 7.51 2.43
C GLU A 64 -13.68 6.75 2.89
N ALA A 65 -13.73 6.05 4.05
CA ALA A 65 -12.61 5.30 4.63
C ALA A 65 -12.66 3.82 4.19
N VAL A 66 -12.61 3.57 2.88
CA VAL A 66 -12.56 2.20 2.35
C VAL A 66 -11.11 1.85 2.07
N VAL A 67 -10.63 0.73 2.63
CA VAL A 67 -9.30 0.17 2.33
C VAL A 67 -9.07 0.07 0.82
N ASP A 68 -7.83 0.24 0.37
CA ASP A 68 -7.56 0.19 -1.06
C ASP A 68 -7.68 -1.22 -1.62
N ILE A 69 -7.09 -2.19 -0.92
CA ILE A 69 -7.03 -3.59 -1.33
C ILE A 69 -7.40 -4.47 -0.14
N TYR A 70 -8.28 -5.42 -0.39
CA TYR A 70 -8.54 -6.55 0.49
C TYR A 70 -8.44 -7.82 -0.35
N CYS A 71 -7.54 -8.73 -0.01
CA CYS A 71 -7.36 -9.99 -0.71
C CYS A 71 -7.04 -11.14 0.24
N GLN A 72 -7.17 -12.34 -0.30
CA GLN A 72 -6.96 -13.60 0.41
C GLN A 72 -5.87 -14.41 -0.31
N GLY A 73 -4.91 -14.94 0.45
CA GLY A 73 -3.92 -15.91 -0.03
C GLY A 73 -4.49 -17.32 -0.20
N GLN A 74 -3.75 -18.18 -0.91
CA GLN A 74 -4.17 -19.57 -1.18
C GLN A 74 -4.39 -20.41 0.09
N THR A 75 -3.63 -20.11 1.15
CA THR A 75 -3.68 -20.80 2.45
C THR A 75 -4.62 -20.13 3.44
N GLY A 76 -5.37 -19.10 3.01
CA GLY A 76 -6.43 -18.47 3.78
C GLY A 76 -6.01 -17.17 4.48
N GLU A 77 -4.74 -16.79 4.45
CA GLU A 77 -4.29 -15.51 5.01
C GLU A 77 -5.03 -14.34 4.36
N ARG A 78 -5.28 -13.31 5.16
CA ARG A 78 -6.01 -12.12 4.74
C ARG A 78 -5.07 -10.92 4.75
N PHE A 79 -5.05 -10.19 3.64
CA PHE A 79 -4.21 -9.01 3.45
C PHE A 79 -5.11 -7.80 3.22
N ILE A 80 -4.96 -6.80 4.09
CA ILE A 80 -5.60 -5.49 3.99
C ILE A 80 -4.47 -4.50 3.70
N VAL A 81 -4.51 -3.83 2.55
CA VAL A 81 -3.48 -2.87 2.15
C VAL A 81 -4.12 -1.52 1.90
N GLU A 82 -3.56 -0.48 2.51
CA GLU A 82 -4.06 0.89 2.46
C GLU A 82 -2.91 1.86 2.22
N ILE A 83 -3.16 2.84 1.35
CA ILE A 83 -2.26 3.98 1.14
C ILE A 83 -2.86 5.24 1.75
N GLN A 84 -2.12 5.86 2.68
CA GLN A 84 -2.62 7.01 3.41
C GLN A 84 -1.72 8.21 3.23
N LYS A 85 -2.24 9.23 2.54
CA LYS A 85 -1.52 10.46 2.16
C LYS A 85 -1.37 11.43 3.32
N ALA A 86 -2.47 11.68 4.02
CA ALA A 86 -2.53 12.62 5.11
C ALA A 86 -2.68 11.87 6.42
N LYS A 87 -2.00 12.38 7.45
CA LYS A 87 -2.22 11.93 8.81
C LYS A 87 -3.70 12.08 9.14
N GLN A 88 -4.36 10.94 9.31
CA GLN A 88 -5.73 10.90 9.80
C GLN A 88 -5.69 10.60 11.29
N ASN A 89 -6.56 11.28 12.04
CA ASN A 89 -6.76 10.93 13.44
C ASN A 89 -7.18 9.46 13.51
N PHE A 90 -6.71 8.74 14.53
CA PHE A 90 -7.11 7.36 14.79
C PHE A 90 -6.76 6.35 13.67
N PHE A 91 -5.72 6.61 12.87
CA PHE A 91 -5.24 5.63 11.87
C PHE A 91 -4.94 4.24 12.48
N PRO A 92 -4.27 4.12 13.65
CA PRO A 92 -4.08 2.83 14.31
C PRO A 92 -5.41 2.16 14.70
N ASP A 93 -6.37 2.92 15.25
CA ASP A 93 -7.68 2.39 15.63
C ASP A 93 -8.44 1.84 14.42
N ARG A 94 -8.39 2.53 13.29
CA ARG A 94 -9.01 2.05 12.03
C ARG A 94 -8.31 0.81 11.49
N SER A 95 -6.98 0.76 11.56
CA SER A 95 -6.23 -0.45 11.18
C SER A 95 -6.73 -1.66 11.98
N VAL A 96 -6.86 -1.52 13.30
CA VAL A 96 -7.38 -2.57 14.19
C VAL A 96 -8.84 -2.91 13.86
N TYR A 97 -9.68 -1.90 13.61
CA TYR A 97 -11.07 -2.10 13.20
C TYR A 97 -11.18 -2.91 11.91
N TYR A 98 -10.39 -2.59 10.88
CA TYR A 98 -10.38 -3.33 9.63
C TYR A 98 -9.89 -4.76 9.81
N ALA A 99 -8.87 -4.98 10.65
CA ALA A 99 -8.36 -6.32 10.92
C ALA A 99 -9.38 -7.23 11.62
N ALA A 100 -10.37 -6.67 12.34
CA ALA A 100 -11.44 -7.45 12.95
C ALA A 100 -12.42 -8.05 11.92
N PHE A 101 -12.57 -7.42 10.75
CA PHE A 101 -13.48 -7.89 9.72
C PHE A 101 -13.17 -9.29 9.18
N PRO A 102 -11.96 -9.59 8.66
CA PRO A 102 -11.63 -10.95 8.20
C PRO A 102 -11.75 -11.99 9.31
N ILE A 103 -11.44 -11.61 10.56
CA ILE A 103 -11.58 -12.48 11.74
C ILE A 103 -13.06 -12.84 11.98
N GLN A 104 -13.98 -11.89 11.79
CA GLN A 104 -15.41 -12.13 11.94
C GLN A 104 -16.03 -12.86 10.74
N GLU A 105 -15.46 -12.69 9.54
CA GLU A 105 -15.89 -13.36 8.30
C GLU A 105 -15.50 -14.85 8.31
N GLU A 106 -14.41 -15.20 8.99
CA GLU A 106 -13.91 -16.56 9.09
C GLU A 106 -14.83 -17.44 9.94
N GLU A 107 -15.18 -18.62 9.43
CA GLU A 107 -15.85 -19.64 10.24
C GLU A 107 -14.86 -20.16 11.29
N TRP A 108 -15.31 -20.25 12.54
CA TRP A 108 -14.46 -20.74 13.62
C TRP A 108 -14.05 -22.20 13.38
N ASP A 109 -12.75 -22.43 13.16
CA ASP A 109 -12.14 -23.75 12.96
C ASP A 109 -10.91 -23.95 13.86
N ASP A 110 -11.10 -23.78 15.18
CA ASP A 110 -10.11 -23.92 16.27
C ASP A 110 -8.88 -22.97 16.22
N GLN A 111 -8.44 -22.56 15.03
CA GLN A 111 -7.35 -21.64 14.76
C GLN A 111 -7.80 -20.65 13.68
N LEU A 112 -7.54 -19.37 13.91
CA LEU A 112 -7.79 -18.34 12.91
C LEU A 112 -6.63 -18.25 11.92
N THR A 113 -6.93 -17.98 10.65
CA THR A 113 -5.92 -17.67 9.65
C THR A 113 -5.22 -16.34 9.92
N ALA A 114 -4.02 -16.16 9.35
CA ALA A 114 -3.24 -14.95 9.57
C ALA A 114 -3.85 -13.72 8.89
N VAL A 115 -3.94 -12.60 9.62
CA VAL A 115 -4.37 -11.30 9.12
C VAL A 115 -3.21 -10.32 9.14
N TYR A 116 -2.92 -9.75 7.97
CA TYR A 116 -1.93 -8.71 7.75
C TYR A 116 -2.62 -7.42 7.35
N THR A 117 -2.47 -6.38 8.18
CA THR A 117 -2.87 -5.01 7.82
C THR A 117 -1.63 -4.19 7.50
N ILE A 118 -1.55 -3.68 6.28
CA ILE A 118 -0.35 -3.04 5.72
C ILE A 118 -0.70 -1.60 5.35
N GLY A 119 -0.14 -0.65 6.08
CA GLY A 119 -0.30 0.78 5.82
C GLY A 119 0.93 1.36 5.14
N ILE A 120 0.77 1.89 3.94
CA ILE A 120 1.78 2.67 3.22
C ILE A 120 1.46 4.15 3.47
N LEU A 121 2.27 4.83 4.28
CA LEU A 121 1.95 6.12 4.85
C LEU A 121 2.85 7.21 4.28
N ASP A 122 2.27 8.27 3.73
CA ASP A 122 2.99 9.48 3.30
C ASP A 122 3.08 10.52 4.43
N PHE A 123 3.15 10.04 5.67
CA PHE A 123 3.35 10.83 6.88
C PHE A 123 4.10 10.01 7.93
N ILE A 124 4.53 10.69 9.01
CA ILE A 124 5.20 10.07 10.16
C ILE A 124 4.24 10.15 11.36
N PHE A 125 4.07 9.04 12.08
CA PHE A 125 3.35 9.02 13.36
C PHE A 125 4.02 9.93 14.37
N ASP A 126 3.24 10.61 15.21
CA ASP A 126 3.79 11.50 16.25
C ASP A 126 4.75 10.78 17.19
N ALA A 127 4.43 9.54 17.54
CA ALA A 127 5.26 8.71 18.41
C ALA A 127 6.60 8.31 17.75
N HIS A 128 6.70 8.38 16.42
CA HIS A 128 7.86 7.91 15.66
C HIS A 128 8.72 9.06 15.11
N GLN A 129 8.49 10.31 15.51
CA GLN A 129 9.23 11.47 14.98
C GLN A 129 10.75 11.39 15.20
N GLN A 130 11.19 10.75 16.28
CA GLN A 130 12.61 10.54 16.59
C GLN A 130 13.16 9.19 16.08
N ASP A 131 12.28 8.30 15.62
CA ASP A 131 12.65 7.00 15.09
C ASP A 131 13.08 7.13 13.62
N GLN A 132 14.25 6.61 13.28
CA GLN A 132 14.77 6.61 11.91
C GLN A 132 14.24 5.44 11.07
N ASN A 133 13.62 4.44 11.70
CA ASN A 133 13.04 3.31 10.99
C ASN A 133 11.82 3.75 10.19
N PHE A 134 11.79 3.39 8.91
CA PHE A 134 10.65 3.60 8.03
C PHE A 134 9.65 2.44 8.07
N LEU A 135 10.06 1.26 8.55
CA LEU A 135 9.24 0.05 8.59
C LEU A 135 8.99 -0.37 10.04
N HIS A 136 7.72 -0.52 10.40
CA HIS A 136 7.29 -0.92 11.74
C HIS A 136 6.39 -2.14 11.64
N THR A 137 6.75 -3.22 12.34
CA THR A 137 5.91 -4.40 12.48
C THR A 137 5.38 -4.46 13.91
N VAL A 138 4.06 -4.31 14.06
CA VAL A 138 3.35 -4.35 15.34
C VAL A 138 2.67 -5.70 15.49
N GLN A 139 2.89 -6.35 16.64
CA GLN A 139 2.43 -7.70 16.95
C GLN A 139 1.81 -7.76 18.34
N PHE A 140 1.01 -8.80 18.59
CA PHE A 140 0.41 -9.01 19.90
C PHE A 140 1.37 -9.75 20.84
N GLN A 141 1.90 -9.03 21.84
CA GLN A 141 2.96 -9.50 22.74
C GLN A 141 2.58 -9.36 24.23
N ASP A 142 3.21 -10.13 25.11
CA ASP A 142 3.12 -9.99 26.56
C ASP A 142 3.95 -8.79 27.08
N GLN A 143 3.86 -8.49 28.38
CA GLN A 143 4.60 -7.38 29.02
C GLN A 143 6.13 -7.53 28.98
N ASN A 144 6.64 -8.70 28.60
CA ASN A 144 8.07 -9.00 28.48
C ASN A 144 8.54 -9.02 27.01
N GLY A 145 7.66 -8.69 26.05
CA GLY A 145 7.95 -8.73 24.62
C GLY A 145 7.92 -10.13 24.00
N ARG A 146 7.32 -11.11 24.68
CA ARG A 146 7.13 -12.45 24.11
C ARG A 146 5.90 -12.43 23.22
N LEU A 147 6.03 -12.95 22.01
CA LEU A 147 4.91 -13.10 21.09
C LEU A 147 3.82 -13.98 21.71
N PHE A 148 2.63 -13.41 21.87
CA PHE A 148 1.46 -14.11 22.40
C PHE A 148 0.65 -14.75 21.28
N TYR A 149 0.54 -14.06 20.14
CA TYR A 149 -0.27 -14.50 19.00
C TYR A 149 0.35 -14.01 17.68
N ASP A 150 0.64 -14.93 16.76
CA ASP A 150 1.36 -14.62 15.52
C ASP A 150 0.45 -14.35 14.31
N ASN A 151 -0.84 -14.69 14.39
CA ASN A 151 -1.76 -14.61 13.24
C ASN A 151 -2.41 -13.22 13.09
N LEU A 152 -1.93 -12.20 13.82
CA LEU A 152 -2.38 -10.82 13.65
C LEU A 152 -1.17 -9.88 13.63
N LYS A 153 -0.92 -9.27 12.47
CA LYS A 153 0.23 -8.38 12.25
C LYS A 153 -0.20 -7.09 11.56
N PHE A 154 0.34 -5.98 12.06
CA PHE A 154 0.22 -4.68 11.41
C PHE A 154 1.59 -4.24 10.94
N ILE A 155 1.71 -3.87 9.67
CA ILE A 155 2.97 -3.42 9.06
C ILE A 155 2.75 -2.00 8.56
N TYR A 156 3.53 -1.06 9.07
CA TYR A 156 3.45 0.34 8.68
C TYR A 156 4.75 0.78 8.02
N ILE A 157 4.61 1.38 6.84
CA ILE A 157 5.72 1.95 6.06
C ILE A 157 5.54 3.47 6.07
N GLU A 158 6.38 4.18 6.80
CA GLU A 158 6.43 5.65 6.82
C GLU A 158 7.35 6.14 5.69
N LEU A 159 6.78 6.28 4.49
CA LEU A 159 7.51 6.65 3.27
C LEU A 159 8.36 7.93 3.39
N PRO A 160 7.99 8.98 4.14
CA PRO A 160 8.85 10.15 4.29
C PRO A 160 10.25 9.84 4.84
N LYS A 161 10.39 8.76 5.64
CA LYS A 161 11.67 8.30 6.19
C LYS A 161 12.53 7.52 5.20
N PHE A 162 11.94 7.03 4.10
CA PHE A 162 12.71 6.40 3.02
C PHE A 162 13.35 7.48 2.13
N THR A 163 14.67 7.63 2.23
CA THR A 163 15.44 8.67 1.50
C THR A 163 16.51 8.10 0.58
N LYS A 164 16.53 6.79 0.34
CA LYS A 164 17.53 6.15 -0.52
C LYS A 164 17.34 6.56 -1.98
N GLY A 165 18.43 6.95 -2.64
CA GLY A 165 18.47 7.12 -4.09
C GLY A 165 18.77 5.83 -4.85
N LEU A 166 18.73 5.86 -6.18
CA LEU A 166 18.96 4.71 -7.07
C LEU A 166 20.25 3.93 -6.75
N SER A 167 21.34 4.62 -6.42
CA SER A 167 22.64 3.98 -6.10
C SER A 167 22.67 3.31 -4.72
N GLN A 168 21.65 3.53 -3.89
CA GLN A 168 21.56 3.02 -2.51
C GLN A 168 20.53 1.90 -2.36
N LEU A 169 19.88 1.49 -3.46
CA LEU A 169 18.89 0.41 -3.43
C LEU A 169 19.61 -0.94 -3.26
N GLN A 170 19.44 -1.57 -2.11
CA GLN A 170 20.13 -2.81 -1.75
C GLN A 170 19.18 -4.02 -1.68
N SER A 171 17.91 -3.78 -1.31
CA SER A 171 16.90 -4.83 -1.17
C SER A 171 15.78 -4.68 -2.19
N HIS A 172 15.00 -5.75 -2.38
CA HIS A 172 13.79 -5.71 -3.21
C HIS A 172 12.75 -4.73 -2.66
N LEU A 173 12.64 -4.64 -1.33
CA LEU A 173 11.83 -3.63 -0.65
C LEU A 173 12.31 -2.21 -1.00
N ASP A 174 13.63 -1.94 -0.99
CA ASP A 174 14.16 -0.62 -1.36
C ASP A 174 13.70 -0.20 -2.77
N LYS A 175 13.72 -1.14 -3.73
CA LYS A 175 13.28 -0.90 -5.10
C LYS A 175 11.79 -0.55 -5.17
N TRP A 176 10.95 -1.31 -4.46
CA TRP A 176 9.52 -1.00 -4.36
C TRP A 176 9.25 0.35 -3.70
N LEU A 177 9.90 0.66 -2.58
CA LEU A 177 9.73 1.95 -1.89
C LEU A 177 10.21 3.13 -2.74
N PHE A 178 11.30 2.93 -3.49
CA PHE A 178 11.77 3.92 -4.45
C PHE A 178 10.74 4.17 -5.55
N LEU A 179 10.19 3.11 -6.15
CA LEU A 179 9.17 3.22 -7.21
C LEU A 179 7.87 3.83 -6.69
N LEU A 180 7.42 3.47 -5.48
CA LEU A 180 6.26 4.10 -4.85
C LEU A 180 6.40 5.62 -4.76
N LYS A 181 7.59 6.12 -4.42
CA LYS A 181 7.84 7.57 -4.28
C LYS A 181 8.15 8.28 -5.60
N HIS A 182 8.91 7.64 -6.48
CA HIS A 182 9.58 8.34 -7.58
C HIS A 182 9.13 7.91 -8.98
N LEU A 183 8.23 6.92 -9.14
CA LEU A 183 7.88 6.39 -10.48
C LEU A 183 7.44 7.48 -11.46
N SER A 184 6.58 8.42 -11.03
CA SER A 184 6.09 9.50 -11.91
C SER A 184 7.18 10.50 -12.32
N GLU A 185 8.29 10.56 -11.58
CA GLU A 185 9.43 11.44 -11.85
C GLU A 185 10.39 10.84 -12.90
N LEU A 186 10.21 9.56 -13.25
CA LEU A 186 11.07 8.84 -14.19
C LEU A 186 10.61 8.99 -15.64
N SER A 187 11.57 9.06 -16.56
CA SER A 187 11.32 9.01 -18.02
C SER A 187 11.41 7.60 -18.62
N ASN A 188 12.14 6.71 -17.94
CA ASN A 188 12.41 5.33 -18.35
C ASN A 188 12.80 4.50 -17.13
N CYS A 189 12.73 3.17 -17.27
CA CYS A 189 13.20 2.23 -16.26
C CYS A 189 14.74 2.35 -16.08
N PRO A 190 15.22 2.75 -14.89
CA PRO A 190 16.66 2.81 -14.56
C PRO A 190 17.28 1.41 -14.47
N GLU A 191 18.58 1.30 -14.74
CA GLU A 191 19.29 0.01 -14.78
C GLU A 191 19.10 -0.87 -13.52
N PRO A 192 19.16 -0.35 -12.27
CA PRO A 192 18.93 -1.16 -11.06
C PRO A 192 17.51 -1.73 -10.90
N LEU A 193 16.58 -1.30 -11.75
CA LEU A 193 15.15 -1.63 -11.73
C LEU A 193 14.71 -2.39 -12.99
N GLN A 194 15.64 -2.82 -13.86
CA GLN A 194 15.35 -3.56 -15.10
C GLN A 194 15.04 -5.05 -14.86
N GLU A 195 14.22 -5.35 -13.87
CA GLU A 195 13.73 -6.70 -13.58
C GLU A 195 12.36 -6.92 -14.24
N GLU A 196 12.01 -8.18 -14.52
CA GLU A 196 10.76 -8.54 -15.19
C GLU A 196 9.53 -7.95 -14.50
N ILE A 197 9.48 -8.03 -13.17
CA ILE A 197 8.38 -7.48 -12.37
C ILE A 197 8.23 -5.96 -12.54
N PHE A 198 9.35 -5.24 -12.57
CA PHE A 198 9.31 -3.79 -12.73
C PHE A 198 9.06 -3.39 -14.18
N ASN A 199 9.49 -4.18 -15.17
CA ASN A 199 9.10 -3.96 -16.56
C ASN A 199 7.57 -4.01 -16.71
N GLN A 200 6.90 -4.98 -16.06
CA GLN A 200 5.43 -5.02 -15.99
C GLN A 200 4.85 -3.78 -15.30
N LEU A 201 5.46 -3.31 -14.19
CA LEU A 201 5.05 -2.09 -13.51
C LEU A 201 5.13 -0.86 -14.44
N PHE A 202 6.26 -0.65 -15.10
CA PHE A 202 6.47 0.49 -16.01
C PHE A 202 5.49 0.46 -17.19
N GLU A 203 5.20 -0.72 -17.74
CA GLU A 203 4.17 -0.88 -18.77
C GLU A 203 2.77 -0.54 -18.24
N THR A 204 2.42 -1.04 -17.06
CA THR A 204 1.12 -0.79 -16.42
C THR A 204 0.91 0.67 -16.08
N ALA A 205 1.98 1.36 -15.67
CA ALA A 205 1.96 2.73 -15.19
C ALA A 205 2.01 3.78 -16.31
N GLU A 206 2.23 3.38 -17.56
CA GLU A 206 2.40 4.32 -18.67
C GLU A 206 1.09 5.05 -18.99
N ILE A 207 1.07 6.37 -18.79
CA ILE A 207 -0.12 7.21 -18.95
C ILE A 207 -0.68 7.15 -20.38
N ALA A 208 0.21 7.04 -21.38
CA ALA A 208 -0.19 6.94 -22.79
C ALA A 208 -1.01 5.69 -23.12
N LYS A 209 -0.96 4.65 -22.27
CA LYS A 209 -1.75 3.42 -22.42
C LYS A 209 -3.12 3.49 -21.75
N LEU A 210 -3.40 4.55 -20.98
CA LEU A 210 -4.69 4.75 -20.35
C LEU A 210 -5.73 5.23 -21.36
N SER A 211 -6.96 4.73 -21.24
CA SER A 211 -8.13 5.29 -21.94
C SER A 211 -8.42 6.73 -21.48
N LEU A 212 -9.20 7.47 -22.25
CA LEU A 212 -9.57 8.85 -21.89
C LEU A 212 -10.26 8.94 -20.51
N MET A 213 -11.12 7.96 -20.19
CA MET A 213 -11.80 7.90 -18.91
C MET A 213 -10.84 7.61 -17.75
N GLU A 214 -9.86 6.72 -17.97
CA GLU A 214 -8.80 6.47 -16.99
C GLU A 214 -7.88 7.68 -16.82
N GLN A 215 -7.55 8.39 -17.89
CA GLN A 215 -6.77 9.63 -17.82
C GLN A 215 -7.50 10.71 -17.03
N ASP A 216 -8.80 10.89 -17.24
CA ASP A 216 -9.61 11.84 -16.47
C ASP A 216 -9.67 11.42 -14.98
N SER A 217 -9.83 10.12 -14.71
CA SER A 217 -9.83 9.57 -13.34
C SER A 217 -8.49 9.77 -12.64
N TYR A 218 -7.39 9.50 -13.34
CA TYR A 218 -6.04 9.74 -12.86
C TYR A 218 -5.79 11.23 -12.61
N HIS A 219 -6.19 12.10 -13.54
CA HIS A 219 -6.01 13.54 -13.39
C HIS A 219 -6.75 14.07 -12.15
N ASN A 220 -7.98 13.61 -11.91
CA ASN A 220 -8.72 13.94 -10.69
C ASN A 220 -7.98 13.44 -9.44
N SER A 221 -7.54 12.18 -9.42
CA SER A 221 -6.80 11.61 -8.28
C SER A 221 -5.48 12.34 -7.98
N LEU A 222 -4.77 12.76 -9.03
CA LEU A 222 -3.54 13.53 -8.95
C LEU A 222 -3.78 14.96 -8.46
N LYS A 223 -4.87 15.59 -8.91
CA LYS A 223 -5.28 16.91 -8.40
C LYS A 223 -5.55 16.83 -6.90
N TYR A 224 -6.36 15.87 -6.45
CA TYR A 224 -6.60 15.67 -5.01
C TYR A 224 -5.29 15.49 -4.25
N TYR A 225 -4.38 14.63 -4.73
CA TYR A 225 -3.07 14.43 -4.11
C TYR A 225 -2.26 15.74 -3.98
N ARG A 226 -2.20 16.55 -5.05
CA ARG A 226 -1.48 17.83 -5.04
C ARG A 226 -2.11 18.87 -4.12
N ASP A 227 -3.44 18.97 -4.13
CA ASP A 227 -4.18 19.88 -3.26
C ASP A 227 -3.89 19.57 -1.78
N PHE A 228 -3.88 18.29 -1.39
CA PHE A 228 -3.49 17.87 -0.03
C PHE A 228 -2.03 18.22 0.32
N ASN A 229 -1.08 17.94 -0.57
CA ASN A 229 0.34 18.26 -0.30
C ASN A 229 0.57 19.76 -0.15
N SER A 230 -0.15 20.58 -0.93
CA SER A 230 -0.06 22.05 -0.82
C SER A 230 -0.53 22.56 0.55
N VAL A 231 -1.55 21.95 1.14
CA VAL A 231 -2.07 22.31 2.47
C VAL A 231 -1.10 21.90 3.57
N ASN A 232 -0.51 20.69 3.50
CA ASN A 232 0.44 20.21 4.51
C ASN A 232 1.76 21.02 4.55
N ILE A 233 2.19 21.59 3.42
CA ILE A 233 3.37 22.48 3.37
C ILE A 233 3.10 23.84 4.03
N MET A 234 1.84 24.28 4.07
CA MET A 234 1.45 25.57 4.67
C MET A 234 1.13 25.47 6.18
N SER A 235 1.00 24.26 6.72
CA SER A 235 0.63 24.01 8.12
C SER A 235 1.75 23.42 8.98
N GLY A 236 2.93 23.15 8.42
CA GLY A 236 4.16 22.78 9.12
C GLY A 236 5.12 23.95 9.26
#